data_AF-A0A6C1KIF4-F1
#
_entry.id   AF-A0A6C1KIF4-F1
#
_cell.length_a   1.000
_cell.length_b   1.000
_cell.length_c   1.000
_cell.angle_alpha   90.00
_cell.angle_beta   90.00
_cell.angle_gamma   90.00
#
_symmetry.space_group_name_H-M   'P 1'
#
loop_
_entity.id
_entity.type
_entity.pdbx_description
1 polymer ?
#
loop_
_entity_poly.entity_id
_entity_poly.type
_entity_poly.pdbx_seq_one_letter_code
_entity_poly.pdbx_strand_id
1 'polypeptide(L)' 'MSKELELPRVEDTALEQLLDGALSAHAIAPRPEWRAEALSYLRAIADAATLVRSLDLGDAEEPAPVYRP' A
#
# COMPACT_ATOMS: atom_id res chain seq x y z
N MET A 1 -0.73 13.08 26.01
CA MET A 1 -1.91 12.86 25.15
C MET A 1 -1.39 12.74 23.73
N SER A 2 -1.32 11.53 23.19
CA SER A 2 -0.92 11.33 21.79
C SER A 2 -1.97 11.99 20.91
N LYS A 3 -1.56 12.99 20.12
CA LYS A 3 -2.38 13.54 19.06
C LYS A 3 -2.69 12.35 18.14
N GLU A 4 -3.95 11.96 17.97
CA GLU A 4 -4.32 10.98 16.96
C GLU A 4 -3.75 11.51 15.63
N LEU A 5 -2.85 10.74 15.03
CA LEU A 5 -2.34 11.03 13.70
C LEU A 5 -3.49 10.77 12.73
N GLU A 6 -4.20 11.83 12.37
CA GLU A 6 -5.13 11.80 11.24
C GLU A 6 -4.30 11.63 9.96
N LEU A 7 -4.11 10.38 9.56
CA LEU A 7 -3.42 10.03 8.33
C LEU A 7 -4.38 10.18 7.14
N PRO A 8 -3.92 10.72 6.00
CA PRO A 8 -4.76 10.87 4.82
C PRO A 8 -5.20 9.48 4.33
N ARG A 9 -6.52 9.27 4.27
CA ARG A 9 -7.07 8.00 3.79
C ARG A 9 -6.98 7.94 2.27
N VAL A 10 -6.57 6.79 1.74
CA VAL A 10 -6.63 6.54 0.29
C VAL A 10 -8.09 6.27 -0.12
N GLU A 11 -8.57 6.93 -1.16
CA GLU A 11 -9.93 6.74 -1.66
C GLU A 11 -10.14 5.33 -2.23
N ASP A 12 -11.33 4.76 -2.02
CA ASP A 12 -11.65 3.41 -2.50
C ASP A 12 -11.51 3.30 -4.02
N THR A 13 -11.91 4.34 -4.76
CA THR A 13 -11.79 4.40 -6.23
C THR A 13 -10.33 4.34 -6.71
N ALA A 14 -9.40 4.91 -5.94
CA ALA A 14 -7.98 4.83 -6.27
C ALA A 14 -7.43 3.41 -6.05
N LEU A 15 -7.91 2.69 -5.03
CA LEU A 15 -7.55 1.29 -4.80
C LEU A 15 -8.08 0.38 -5.91
N GLU A 16 -9.31 0.62 -6.37
CA GLU A 16 -9.88 -0.11 -7.50
C GLU A 16 -9.09 0.11 -8.78
N GLN A 17 -8.76 1.36 -9.11
CA GLN A 17 -7.95 1.69 -10.28
C GLN A 17 -6.54 1.08 -10.21
N LEU A 18 -5.94 1.08 -9.02
CA LEU A 18 -4.63 0.45 -8.80
C LEU A 18 -4.69 -1.06 -9.01
N LEU A 19 -5.72 -1.73 -8.47
CA LEU A 19 -5.93 -3.15 -8.66
C LEU A 19 -6.13 -3.49 -10.14
N ASP A 20 -7.03 -2.79 -10.83
CA ASP A 20 -7.32 -3.03 -12.25
C ASP A 20 -6.09 -2.77 -13.13
N GLY A 21 -5.34 -1.70 -12.84
CA GLY A 21 -4.09 -1.37 -13.53
C GLY A 21 -3.01 -2.44 -13.32
N ALA A 22 -2.82 -2.92 -12.09
CA ALA A 22 -1.85 -3.96 -11.77
C ALA A 22 -2.20 -5.30 -12.44
N LEU A 23 -3.48 -5.70 -12.40
CA LEU A 23 -3.94 -6.92 -13.07
C LEU A 23 -3.67 -6.85 -14.58
N SER A 24 -3.96 -5.71 -15.21
CA SER A 24 -3.69 -5.48 -16.63
C SER A 24 -2.19 -5.51 -16.96
N ALA A 25 -1.37 -4.78 -16.19
CA ALA A 25 0.08 -4.68 -16.42
C ALA A 25 0.80 -6.03 -16.29
N HIS A 26 0.29 -6.92 -15.44
CA HIS A 26 0.86 -8.25 -15.20
C HIS A 26 0.12 -9.39 -15.92
N ALA A 27 -0.85 -9.07 -16.80
CA ALA A 27 -1.67 -10.03 -17.52
C ALA A 27 -2.32 -11.10 -16.61
N ILE A 28 -2.73 -10.69 -15.41
CA ILE A 28 -3.40 -11.56 -14.44
C ILE A 28 -4.88 -11.61 -14.80
N ALA A 29 -5.41 -12.81 -14.99
CA ALA A 29 -6.85 -13.05 -15.14
C ALA A 29 -7.44 -13.47 -13.78
N PRO A 30 -7.95 -12.53 -12.97
CA PRO A 30 -8.48 -12.86 -11.65
C PRO A 30 -9.82 -13.57 -11.76
N ARG A 31 -10.11 -14.44 -10.79
CA ARG A 31 -11.48 -14.93 -10.61
C ARG A 31 -12.33 -13.84 -9.97
N PRO A 32 -13.60 -13.61 -10.41
CA PRO A 32 -14.42 -12.52 -9.89
C PRO A 32 -14.59 -12.52 -8.37
N GLU A 33 -14.63 -13.71 -7.74
CA GLU A 33 -14.78 -13.86 -6.29
C GLU A 33 -13.59 -13.31 -5.49
N TRP A 34 -12.42 -13.12 -6.11
CA TRP A 34 -11.22 -12.60 -5.43
C TRP A 34 -11.26 -11.09 -5.21
N ARG A 35 -12.10 -10.34 -5.94
CA ARG A 35 -12.00 -8.88 -6.00
C ARG A 35 -12.16 -8.22 -4.63
N ALA A 36 -13.17 -8.63 -3.87
CA ALA A 36 -13.44 -8.05 -2.56
C ALA A 36 -12.29 -8.29 -1.57
N GLU A 37 -11.74 -9.50 -1.56
CA GLU A 37 -10.62 -9.87 -0.70
C GLU A 37 -9.34 -9.13 -1.11
N ALA A 38 -9.04 -9.05 -2.40
CA ALA A 38 -7.89 -8.32 -2.92
C ALA A 38 -7.95 -6.82 -2.56
N LEU A 39 -9.11 -6.19 -2.67
CA LEU A 39 -9.30 -4.79 -2.26
C LEU A 39 -9.11 -4.59 -0.75
N SER A 40 -9.54 -5.55 0.07
CA SER A 40 -9.30 -5.52 1.52
C SER A 40 -7.80 -5.57 1.86
N TYR A 41 -7.04 -6.45 1.22
CA TYR A 41 -5.59 -6.50 1.39
C TYR A 41 -4.90 -5.23 0.89
N LEU A 42 -5.33 -4.71 -0.26
CA LEU A 42 -4.77 -3.48 -0.81
C LEU A 42 -5.02 -2.27 0.10
N ARG A 43 -6.20 -2.20 0.73
CA ARG A 43 -6.51 -1.19 1.78
C ARG A 43 -5.52 -1.29 2.94
N ALA A 44 -5.31 -2.48 3.50
CA ALA A 44 -4.38 -2.65 4.62
C ALA A 44 -2.94 -2.22 4.26
N ILE A 45 -2.49 -2.54 3.03
CA ILE A 45 -1.19 -2.10 2.51
C ILE A 45 -1.14 -0.58 2.36
N ALA A 46 -2.19 0.03 1.80
CA ALA A 46 -2.25 1.47 1.60
C ALA A 46 -2.23 2.25 2.93
N ASP A 47 -2.93 1.75 3.94
CA ASP A 47 -2.94 2.35 5.27
C ASP A 47 -1.56 2.25 5.93
N ALA A 48 -0.90 1.09 5.84
CA ALA A 48 0.48 0.91 6.32
C ALA A 48 1.48 1.80 5.58
N ALA A 49 1.36 1.90 4.25
CA ALA A 49 2.20 2.76 3.43
C ALA A 49 2.02 4.23 3.78
N THR A 50 0.79 4.66 4.10
CA THR A 50 0.50 6.02 4.54
C THR A 50 1.17 6.33 5.88
N LEU A 51 1.13 5.39 6.82
CA LEU A 51 1.86 5.50 8.08
C LEU A 51 3.37 5.65 7.84
N VAL A 52 3.97 4.78 7.03
CA VAL A 52 5.42 4.83 6.73
C VAL A 52 5.80 6.15 6.07
N ARG A 53 5.01 6.62 5.09
CA ARG A 53 5.24 7.89 4.40
C ARG A 53 5.08 9.13 5.28
N SER A 54 4.38 9.01 6.41
CA SER A 54 4.25 10.11 7.37
C SER A 54 5.52 10.36 8.20
N LEU A 55 6.46 9.40 8.19
CA LEU A 55 7.71 9.50 8.91
C LEU A 55 8.73 10.29 8.07
N ASP A 56 9.40 11.25 8.70
CA ASP A 56 10.59 11.88 8.12
C ASP A 56 11.77 10.92 8.27
N LEU A 57 12.02 10.15 7.22
CA LEU A 57 13.10 9.16 7.20
C LEU A 57 14.45 9.81 6.88
N GLY A 58 14.51 11.08 6.45
CA GLY A 58 15.74 11.72 6.00
C GLY A 58 16.42 11.06 4.79
N ASP A 59 17.31 11.79 4.12
CA ASP A 59 18.13 11.26 3.01
C ASP A 59 19.34 10.43 3.49
N ALA A 60 19.61 10.42 4.81
CA ALA A 60 20.78 9.80 5.42
C ALA A 60 20.54 8.36 5.93
N GLU A 61 19.29 7.92 5.99
CA GLU A 61 18.98 6.55 6.39
C GLU A 61 19.24 5.61 5.21
N GLU A 62 20.43 5.00 5.19
CA GLU A 62 20.74 3.93 4.26
C GLU A 62 19.71 2.80 4.38
N PRO A 63 19.39 2.07 3.29
CA PRO A 63 18.52 0.91 3.38
C PRO A 63 19.01 -0.02 4.49
N ALA A 64 18.08 -0.53 5.30
CA ALA A 64 18.42 -1.47 6.36
C ALA A 64 19.33 -2.58 5.80
N PRO A 65 20.40 -2.96 6.54
CA PRO A 65 21.42 -3.86 6.01
C PRO A 65 20.79 -5.19 5.58
N VAL A 66 20.83 -5.45 4.28
CA VAL A 66 20.44 -6.75 3.74
C VAL A 66 21.64 -7.67 3.85
N TYR A 67 21.46 -8.82 4.52
CA TYR A 67 22.49 -9.85 4.61
C TYR A 67 23.00 -10.21 3.20
N ARG A 68 24.31 -10.10 2.98
CA ARG A 68 24.99 -10.58 1.76
C ARG A 68 25.94 -11.72 2.15
N PRO A 69 25.73 -12.95 1.64
CA PRO A 69 26.60 -14.10 1.91
C PRO A 69 27.99 -13.97 1.28
#